data_AF-A0A655ZCQ2-F1
#
_entry.id   AF-A0A655ZCQ2-F1
#
_cell.length_a   1.000
_cell.length_b   1.000
_cell.length_c   1.000
_cell.angle_alpha   90.00
_cell.angle_beta   90.00
_cell.angle_gamma   90.00
#
_symmetry.space_group_name_H-M   'P 1'
#
loop_
_entity.id
_entity.type
_entity.pdbx_description
1 polymer ?
#
loop_
_entity_poly.entity_id
_entity_poly.type
_entity_poly.pdbx_seq_one_letter_code
_entity_poly.pdbx_strand_id
1 'polypeptide(L)'
;MRSLQIGLFRTLMLSKLAFILDAENKAAVKGKCLCISLDEAGSLNAWLWALAWAENGHQVTLLEAVDDIRGLLENPGLAQYQILALHAHRALPAAQQSALASLQQQFGEQCVLSNVLQQLQS
;
A
#
# COMPACT_ATOMS: atom_id res chain seq x y z
N MET A 1 13.47 23.26 -16.23
CA MET A 1 14.63 22.33 -16.16
C MET A 1 14.55 21.39 -14.95
N ARG A 2 14.60 21.87 -13.70
CA ARG A 2 14.57 21.01 -12.49
C ARG A 2 13.31 20.14 -12.34
N SER A 3 12.12 20.67 -12.62
CA SER A 3 10.87 19.90 -12.58
C SER A 3 10.84 18.75 -13.58
N LEU A 4 11.34 18.97 -14.80
CA LEU A 4 11.47 17.93 -15.82
C LEU A 4 12.45 16.82 -15.39
N GLN A 5 13.61 17.20 -14.85
CA GLN A 5 14.59 16.23 -14.33
C GLN A 5 14.02 15.39 -13.20
N ILE A 6 13.29 16.00 -12.26
CA ILE A 6 12.62 15.29 -11.17
C ILE A 6 11.53 14.36 -11.73
N GLY A 7 10.73 14.82 -12.69
CA GLY A 7 9.72 14.00 -13.35
C GLY A 7 10.32 12.77 -14.02
N LEU A 8 11.35 12.96 -14.85
CA LEU A 8 12.06 11.86 -15.52
C LEU A 8 12.69 10.88 -14.53
N PHE A 9 13.32 11.38 -13.47
CA PHE A 9 13.85 10.55 -12.40
C PHE A 9 12.77 9.72 -11.72
N ARG A 10 11.64 10.33 -11.35
CA ARG A 10 10.50 9.63 -10.74
C ARG A 10 9.95 8.55 -11.67
N THR A 11 9.77 8.85 -12.95
CA THR A 11 9.31 7.87 -13.94
C THR A 11 10.28 6.69 -14.07
N LEU A 12 11.59 6.96 -14.14
CA LEU A 12 12.62 5.92 -14.18
C LEU A 12 12.58 5.03 -12.93
N MET A 13 12.48 5.65 -11.74
CA MET A 13 12.39 4.92 -10.47
C MET A 13 11.16 4.04 -10.41
N LEU A 14 9.97 4.59 -10.70
CA LEU A 14 8.72 3.83 -10.69
C LEU A 14 8.74 2.68 -11.68
N SER A 15 9.27 2.88 -12.89
CA SER A 15 9.41 1.82 -13.88
C SER A 15 10.30 0.68 -13.38
N LYS A 16 11.38 1.00 -12.66
CA LYS A 16 12.26 -0.02 -12.06
C LYS A 16 11.59 -0.73 -10.90
N LEU A 17 10.93 0.00 -10.00
CA LEU A 17 10.21 -0.58 -8.86
C LEU A 17 9.10 -1.52 -9.33
N ALA A 18 8.32 -1.13 -10.35
CA ALA A 18 7.32 -2.00 -10.96
C ALA A 18 7.92 -3.27 -11.55
N PHE A 19 9.04 -3.16 -12.27
CA PHE A 19 9.73 -4.32 -12.82
C PHE A 19 10.21 -5.29 -11.73
N ILE A 20 10.76 -4.77 -10.62
CA ILE A 20 11.20 -5.60 -9.50
C ILE A 20 9.98 -6.24 -8.82
N LEU A 21 8.93 -5.46 -8.55
CA LEU A 21 7.69 -5.96 -7.95
C LEU A 21 7.09 -7.12 -8.75
N ASP A 22 7.04 -7.00 -10.08
CA ASP A 22 6.55 -8.06 -10.97
C ASP A 22 7.44 -9.32 -10.95
N ALA A 23 8.75 -9.16 -10.81
CA ALA A 23 9.67 -10.28 -10.70
C ALA A 23 9.49 -11.01 -9.36
N GLU A 24 9.45 -10.27 -8.25
CA GLU A 24 9.23 -10.82 -6.90
C GLU A 24 7.86 -11.48 -6.77
N ASN A 25 6.81 -10.87 -7.35
CA ASN A 25 5.46 -11.44 -7.36
C ASN A 25 5.37 -12.81 -8.03
N LYS A 26 6.22 -13.11 -9.02
CA LYS A 26 6.30 -14.43 -9.67
C LYS A 26 6.98 -15.48 -8.79
N ALA A 27 7.87 -15.04 -7.91
CA ALA A 27 8.60 -15.89 -6.97
C ALA A 27 7.90 -16.00 -5.59
N ALA A 28 6.81 -15.25 -5.38
CA ALA A 28 6.11 -15.19 -4.10
C ALA A 28 5.51 -16.54 -3.67
N VAL A 29 5.67 -16.86 -2.38
CA VAL A 29 5.23 -18.14 -1.78
C VAL A 29 4.44 -17.96 -0.47
N LYS A 30 4.38 -16.76 0.11
CA LYS A 30 3.77 -16.50 1.43
C LYS A 30 2.30 -16.02 1.36
N GLY A 31 1.70 -16.02 0.17
CA GLY A 31 0.33 -15.57 -0.03
C GLY A 31 0.21 -14.13 -0.52
N LYS A 32 -1.02 -13.66 -0.68
CA LYS A 32 -1.39 -12.38 -1.27
C LYS A 32 -1.45 -11.27 -0.22
N CYS A 33 -0.79 -10.15 -0.53
CA CYS A 33 -0.83 -8.91 0.24
C CYS A 33 -1.46 -7.81 -0.61
N LEU A 34 -2.51 -7.16 -0.09
CA LEU A 34 -3.09 -5.96 -0.68
C LEU A 34 -2.43 -4.74 -0.04
N CYS A 35 -1.55 -4.07 -0.77
CA CYS A 35 -0.99 -2.78 -0.38
C CYS A 35 -1.88 -1.65 -0.90
N ILE A 36 -2.34 -0.77 -0.02
CA ILE A 36 -3.16 0.39 -0.36
C ILE A 36 -2.44 1.65 0.10
N SER A 37 -2.15 2.54 -0.84
CA SER A 37 -1.60 3.86 -0.55
C SER A 37 -2.66 4.92 -0.70
N LEU A 38 -2.85 5.72 0.35
CA LEU A 38 -3.69 6.91 0.31
C LEU A 38 -2.93 8.15 -0.20
N ASP A 39 -1.62 8.05 -0.42
CA ASP A 39 -0.82 9.13 -1.00
C ASP A 39 -1.06 9.30 -2.50
N GLU A 40 -0.58 10.42 -3.05
CA GLU A 40 -0.61 10.67 -4.50
C GLU A 40 0.00 9.52 -5.33
N ALA A 41 -0.54 9.33 -6.53
CA ALA A 41 -0.05 8.33 -7.47
C ALA A 41 1.43 8.58 -7.80
N GLY A 42 2.22 7.51 -7.84
CA GLY A 42 3.67 7.59 -8.06
C GLY A 42 4.46 8.01 -6.82
N SER A 43 3.87 7.93 -5.62
CA SER A 43 4.60 8.09 -4.36
C SER A 43 5.69 7.03 -4.23
N LEU A 44 6.95 7.44 -4.38
CA LEU A 44 8.10 6.53 -4.27
C LEU A 44 8.15 5.82 -2.90
N ASN A 45 7.70 6.51 -1.83
CA ASN A 45 7.64 5.92 -0.50
C ASN A 45 6.63 4.77 -0.44
N ALA A 46 5.44 4.95 -1.04
CA ALA A 46 4.44 3.89 -1.11
C ALA A 46 4.95 2.69 -1.91
N TRP A 47 5.62 2.93 -3.03
CA TRP A 47 6.21 1.87 -3.86
C TRP A 47 7.32 1.11 -3.14
N LEU A 48 8.26 1.81 -2.50
CA LEU A 48 9.33 1.18 -1.72
C LEU A 48 8.77 0.35 -0.57
N TRP A 49 7.73 0.87 0.11
CA TRP A 49 7.07 0.18 1.18
C TRP A 49 6.33 -1.08 0.70
N ALA A 50 5.63 -1.01 -0.44
CA ALA A 50 4.99 -2.15 -1.07
C ALA A 50 6.03 -3.20 -1.54
N LEU A 51 7.16 -2.75 -2.08
CA LEU A 51 8.23 -3.64 -2.53
C LEU A 51 8.82 -4.46 -1.38
N ALA A 52 8.97 -3.86 -0.19
CA ALA A 52 9.44 -4.59 0.98
C ALA A 52 8.54 -5.81 1.33
N TRP A 53 7.24 -5.75 1.05
CA TRP A 53 6.35 -6.91 1.22
C TRP A 53 6.65 -8.03 0.22
N ALA A 54 6.93 -7.66 -1.04
CA ALA A 54 7.26 -8.59 -2.10
C ALA A 54 8.62 -9.26 -1.87
N GLU A 55 9.63 -8.48 -1.46
CA GLU A 55 10.95 -8.99 -1.03
C GLU A 55 10.84 -9.97 0.15
N ASN A 56 9.84 -9.79 1.00
CA ASN A 56 9.54 -10.73 2.09
C ASN A 56 8.78 -12.00 1.62
N GLY A 57 8.50 -12.14 0.33
CA GLY A 57 7.93 -13.33 -0.30
C GLY A 57 6.41 -13.32 -0.49
N HIS A 58 5.75 -12.15 -0.38
CA HIS A 58 4.32 -12.01 -0.61
C HIS A 58 4.01 -11.61 -2.06
N GLN A 59 2.88 -12.08 -2.59
CA GLN A 59 2.33 -11.61 -3.85
C GLN A 59 1.58 -10.30 -3.60
N VAL A 60 2.20 -9.19 -3.96
CA VAL A 60 1.71 -7.84 -3.68
C VAL A 60 0.83 -7.32 -4.81
N THR A 61 -0.36 -6.85 -4.46
CA THR A 61 -1.18 -5.97 -5.29
C THR A 61 -1.14 -4.57 -4.69
N LEU A 62 -0.64 -3.58 -5.43
CA LEU A 62 -0.59 -2.19 -4.99
C LEU A 62 -1.73 -1.38 -5.61
N LEU A 63 -2.55 -0.76 -4.77
CA LEU A 63 -3.49 0.28 -5.16
C LEU A 63 -2.95 1.65 -4.73
N GLU A 64 -2.77 2.54 -5.69
CA GLU A 64 -2.26 3.90 -5.47
C GLU A 64 -3.39 4.93 -5.46
N ALA A 65 -3.14 6.10 -4.86
CA ALA A 65 -4.06 7.23 -4.86
C ALA A 65 -5.47 6.86 -4.38
N VAL A 66 -5.56 6.01 -3.36
CA VAL A 66 -6.85 5.64 -2.76
C VAL A 66 -7.33 6.79 -1.88
N ASP A 67 -8.37 7.47 -2.33
CA ASP A 67 -8.96 8.60 -1.60
C ASP A 67 -9.77 8.16 -0.39
N ASP A 68 -10.43 6.99 -0.46
CA ASP A 68 -11.38 6.53 0.54
C ASP A 68 -11.38 5.01 0.71
N ILE A 69 -11.02 4.55 1.91
CA ILE A 69 -11.01 3.12 2.27
C ILE A 69 -12.35 2.58 2.75
N ARG A 70 -13.38 3.43 2.94
CA ARG A 70 -14.70 2.98 3.43
C ARG A 70 -15.35 1.95 2.51
N GLY A 71 -15.15 2.08 1.19
CA GLY A 71 -15.68 1.14 0.20
C GLY A 71 -15.03 -0.24 0.23
N LEU A 72 -13.95 -0.42 0.99
CA LEU A 72 -13.28 -1.72 1.10
C LEU A 72 -14.02 -2.69 2.03
N LEU A 73 -14.66 -2.18 3.09
CA LEU A 73 -15.27 -3.01 4.15
C LEU A 73 -16.25 -4.07 3.62
N GLU A 74 -16.97 -3.74 2.55
CA GLU A 74 -18.00 -4.59 1.96
C GLU A 74 -17.53 -5.24 0.64
N ASN A 75 -16.26 -5.05 0.27
CA ASN A 75 -15.76 -5.55 -1.01
C ASN A 75 -15.45 -7.05 -0.91
N PRO A 76 -16.18 -7.93 -1.63
CA PRO A 76 -15.93 -9.38 -1.57
C PRO A 76 -14.55 -9.77 -2.08
N GLY A 77 -13.92 -8.90 -2.89
CA GLY A 77 -12.56 -9.06 -3.38
C GLY A 77 -11.50 -9.03 -2.28
N LEU A 78 -11.80 -8.54 -1.08
CA LEU A 78 -10.86 -8.58 0.06
C LEU A 78 -10.58 -10.00 0.55
N ALA A 79 -11.53 -10.93 0.41
CA ALA A 79 -11.42 -12.28 0.97
C ALA A 79 -10.27 -13.10 0.37
N GLN A 80 -9.72 -12.71 -0.78
CA GLN A 80 -8.59 -13.39 -1.40
C GLN A 80 -7.23 -13.00 -0.81
N TYR A 81 -7.15 -11.89 -0.05
CA TYR A 81 -5.90 -11.37 0.49
C TYR A 81 -5.70 -11.86 1.92
N GLN A 82 -4.49 -12.32 2.22
CA GLN A 82 -4.12 -12.76 3.56
C GLN A 82 -3.66 -11.58 4.41
N ILE A 83 -3.11 -10.54 3.78
CA ILE A 83 -2.59 -9.34 4.44
C ILE A 83 -3.22 -8.11 3.79
N LEU A 84 -3.64 -7.17 4.63
CA LEU A 84 -4.05 -5.83 4.25
C LEU A 84 -3.02 -4.85 4.79
N ALA A 85 -2.31 -4.18 3.88
CA ALA A 85 -1.22 -3.28 4.22
C ALA A 85 -1.61 -1.85 3.81
N LEU A 86 -1.77 -0.93 4.76
CA LEU A 86 -2.20 0.45 4.54
C LEU A 86 -1.08 1.46 4.74
N HIS A 87 -0.85 2.29 3.72
CA HIS A 87 0.18 3.32 3.70
C HIS A 87 -0.45 4.70 3.54
N ALA A 88 -0.07 5.62 4.43
CA ALA A 88 -0.30 7.05 4.24
C ALA A 88 0.84 7.84 4.88
N HIS A 89 1.20 8.97 4.27
CA HIS A 89 2.13 9.95 4.85
C HIS A 89 1.40 11.14 5.47
N ARG A 90 0.17 10.89 5.97
CA ARG A 90 -0.70 11.88 6.61
C ARG A 90 -1.69 11.20 7.54
N ALA A 91 -2.31 11.98 8.43
CA ALA A 91 -3.41 11.51 9.24
C ALA A 91 -4.65 11.29 8.37
N LEU A 92 -5.45 10.28 8.71
CA LEU A 92 -6.71 10.01 8.02
C LEU A 92 -7.82 10.93 8.56
N PRO A 93 -8.76 11.36 7.71
CA PRO A 93 -9.99 12.02 8.16
C PRO A 93 -10.77 11.13 9.13
N ALA A 94 -11.49 11.72 10.09
CA ALA A 94 -12.25 10.99 11.11
C ALA A 94 -13.19 9.91 10.53
N ALA A 95 -13.86 10.21 9.41
CA ALA A 95 -14.74 9.25 8.72
C ALA A 95 -14.00 7.99 8.24
N GLN A 96 -12.73 8.12 7.85
CA GLN A 96 -11.90 6.99 7.40
C GLN A 96 -11.18 6.30 8.57
N GLN A 97 -10.97 6.98 9.70
CA GLN A 97 -10.42 6.35 10.91
C GLN A 97 -11.35 5.25 11.45
N SER A 98 -12.67 5.48 11.41
CA SER A 98 -13.63 4.43 11.80
C SER A 98 -13.56 3.21 10.86
N ALA A 99 -13.40 3.44 9.56
CA ALA A 99 -13.25 2.33 8.61
C ALA A 99 -11.93 1.60 8.79
N LEU A 100 -10.85 2.32 9.08
CA LEU A 100 -9.56 1.73 9.44
C LEU A 100 -9.68 0.82 10.66
N ALA A 101 -10.36 1.27 11.72
CA ALA A 101 -10.59 0.46 12.90
C ALA A 101 -11.39 -0.81 12.58
N SER A 102 -12.41 -0.72 11.72
CA SER A 102 -13.17 -1.89 11.26
C SER A 102 -12.33 -2.85 10.42
N LEU A 103 -11.46 -2.34 9.54
CA LEU A 103 -10.51 -3.16 8.78
C LEU A 103 -9.50 -3.86 9.71
N GLN A 104 -9.01 -3.16 10.74
CA GLN A 104 -8.13 -3.75 11.77
C GLN A 104 -8.85 -4.82 12.59
N GLN A 105 -10.14 -4.66 12.88
CA GLN A 105 -10.94 -5.71 13.52
C GLN A 105 -11.14 -6.93 12.62
N GLN A 106 -11.35 -6.71 11.32
CA GLN A 106 -11.58 -7.78 10.34
C GLN A 106 -10.30 -8.58 10.04
N PHE A 107 -9.17 -7.89 9.88
CA PHE A 107 -7.89 -8.50 9.51
C PHE A 107 -6.98 -8.75 10.71
N GLY A 108 -7.29 -8.28 11.91
CA GLY A 108 -6.47 -8.50 13.10
C GLY A 108 -5.01 -8.05 12.91
N GLU A 109 -4.07 -8.92 13.28
CA GLU A 109 -2.63 -8.70 13.12
C GLU A 109 -2.19 -8.63 11.65
N GLN A 110 -3.02 -9.12 10.72
CA GLN A 110 -2.79 -9.08 9.29
C GLN A 110 -3.19 -7.74 8.67
N CYS A 111 -3.72 -6.79 9.45
CA CYS A 111 -3.88 -5.39 9.05
C CYS A 111 -2.64 -4.59 9.48
N VAL A 112 -1.71 -4.36 8.56
CA VAL A 112 -0.45 -3.68 8.86
C VAL A 112 -0.46 -2.26 8.34
N LEU A 113 -0.01 -1.30 9.14
CA LEU A 113 0.02 0.11 8.79
C LEU A 113 1.47 0.56 8.58
N SER A 114 1.69 1.56 7.73
CA SER A 114 3.00 2.22 7.64
C SER A 114 3.37 2.90 8.96
N ASN A 115 4.66 3.01 9.27
CA ASN A 115 5.14 3.58 10.54
C ASN A 115 4.55 4.98 10.81
N VAL A 116 4.45 5.81 9.77
CA VAL A 116 3.88 7.16 9.88
C VAL A 116 2.40 7.08 10.25
N LEU A 117 1.64 6.21 9.59
CA LEU A 117 0.22 6.04 9.89
C LEU A 117 0.00 5.49 11.30
N GLN A 118 0.85 4.57 11.77
CA GLN A 118 0.82 4.06 13.15
C GLN A 118 1.05 5.17 14.18
N GLN A 119 2.06 6.01 13.97
CA GLN A 119 2.40 7.11 14.87
C GLN A 119 1.34 8.22 14.93
N LEU A 120 0.54 8.36 13.87
CA LEU A 120 -0.53 9.35 13.81
C LEU A 120 -1.85 8.84 14.41
N GLN A 121 -1.92 7.56 14.81
CA GLN A 121 -3.05 6.99 15.55
C GLN A 121 -2.87 7.06 17.08
N SER A 122 -1.63 7.20 17.57
CA SER A 122 -1.28 7.29 19.00
C SER A 122 -1.41 8.71 19.53
#